data_AF-A0A2D4JSZ7-F1
#
_entry.id   AF-A0A2D4JSZ7-F1
#
_cell.length_a   1.000
_cell.length_b   1.000
_cell.length_c   1.000
_cell.angle_alpha   90.00
_cell.angle_beta   90.00
_cell.angle_gamma   90.00
#
_symmetry.space_group_name_H-M   'P 1'
#
loop_
_entity.id
_entity.type
_entity.pdbx_description
1 polymer ?
#
loop_
_entity_poly.entity_id
_entity_poly.type
_entity_poly.pdbx_seq_one_letter_code
_entity_poly.pdbx_strand_id
1 'polypeptide(L)'
;SESNSTDSTKSQQHSSTSNQETSDSEMEMEAEHYPNGILENSATRIMNGTYKHEEILQTDDSSMDGCPQRQLCGGNHAATERMIQFGRELQSLSEQLCRDYGKSTAHKKMLQDAFSLLAYSDPWNCPVGQQLDPIQREPVCAALNSAILESQNLPKQPPLLLALGQASE
;
A
#
# COMPACT_ATOMS: atom_id res chain seq x y z
N SER A 1 -2.13 53.43 -50.15
CA SER A 1 -1.07 54.27 -49.56
C SER A 1 -0.56 53.49 -48.36
N GLU A 2 0.68 53.03 -48.21
CA GLU A 2 2.00 53.14 -48.86
C GLU A 2 2.72 51.81 -48.49
N SER A 3 3.30 51.08 -49.45
CA SER A 3 4.73 51.07 -49.81
C SER A 3 5.67 50.38 -48.79
N ASN A 4 6.23 49.26 -49.27
CA ASN A 4 7.53 48.64 -48.99
C ASN A 4 8.55 49.45 -48.18
N SER A 5 9.33 48.76 -47.32
CA SER A 5 10.79 48.66 -47.52
C SER A 5 11.47 47.66 -46.58
N THR A 6 12.14 46.69 -47.18
CA THR A 6 13.31 45.97 -46.67
C THR A 6 14.53 46.89 -46.69
N ASP A 7 15.43 46.87 -45.68
CA ASP A 7 16.87 46.73 -45.96
C ASP A 7 17.74 46.48 -44.71
N SER A 8 18.64 45.51 -44.89
CA SER A 8 20.02 45.31 -44.40
C SER A 8 20.59 46.12 -43.22
N THR A 9 21.43 45.47 -42.39
CA THR A 9 22.90 45.62 -42.49
C THR A 9 23.66 44.70 -41.52
N LYS A 10 24.69 44.08 -42.10
CA LYS A 10 25.84 43.37 -41.50
C LYS A 10 26.75 44.33 -40.72
N SER A 11 27.36 43.92 -39.60
CA SER A 11 28.80 44.16 -39.31
C SER A 11 29.33 43.49 -38.02
N GLN A 12 30.53 42.93 -38.20
CA GLN A 12 31.60 42.50 -37.27
C GLN A 12 32.02 43.61 -36.25
N GLN A 13 32.82 43.46 -35.18
CA GLN A 13 33.85 42.51 -34.71
C GLN A 13 34.29 42.93 -33.26
N HIS A 14 35.24 42.18 -32.67
CA HIS A 14 36.15 42.50 -31.52
C HIS A 14 35.60 42.24 -30.09
N SER A 15 36.32 41.76 -29.08
CA SER A 15 37.56 40.98 -28.87
C SER A 15 37.63 40.67 -27.35
N SER A 16 38.42 39.65 -26.97
CA SER A 16 39.11 39.50 -25.67
C SER A 16 38.41 38.74 -24.52
N THR A 17 38.76 37.44 -24.44
CA THR A 17 39.24 36.71 -23.24
C THR A 17 38.51 36.88 -21.90
N SER A 18 37.86 35.80 -21.44
CA SER A 18 37.99 35.35 -20.04
C SER A 18 37.68 33.87 -19.95
N ASN A 19 38.63 33.09 -19.41
CA ASN A 19 38.50 31.68 -19.12
C ASN A 19 37.28 31.45 -18.24
N GLN A 20 36.37 30.56 -18.64
CA GLN A 20 35.37 30.03 -17.74
C GLN A 20 35.46 28.52 -17.79
N GLU A 21 35.98 27.99 -16.68
CA GLU A 21 36.17 26.59 -16.39
C GLU A 21 34.85 25.84 -16.57
N THR A 22 34.89 24.73 -17.29
CA THR A 22 33.81 23.75 -17.32
C THR A 22 33.79 23.04 -15.97
N SER A 23 33.05 23.58 -15.01
CA SER A 23 32.63 22.82 -13.83
C SER A 23 31.51 21.87 -14.26
N ASP A 24 31.89 20.69 -14.74
CA ASP A 24 30.99 19.52 -14.75
C ASP A 24 30.79 19.11 -13.28
N SER A 25 29.69 19.55 -12.69
CA SER A 25 29.25 19.03 -11.41
C SER A 25 28.47 17.74 -11.68
N GLU A 26 29.18 16.62 -11.69
CA GLU A 26 28.58 15.29 -11.64
C GLU A 26 27.86 15.15 -10.29
N MET A 27 26.53 15.16 -10.31
CA MET A 27 25.71 14.99 -9.12
C MET A 27 25.62 13.48 -8.80
N GLU A 28 26.58 12.95 -8.06
CA GLU A 28 26.46 11.63 -7.43
C GLU A 28 25.36 11.70 -6.36
N MET A 29 24.17 11.18 -6.67
CA MET A 29 23.17 10.90 -5.64
C MET A 29 23.63 9.66 -4.88
N GLU A 30 24.28 9.86 -3.73
CA GLU A 30 24.38 8.79 -2.74
C GLU A 30 22.96 8.40 -2.34
N ALA A 31 22.55 7.19 -2.74
CA ALA A 31 21.31 6.59 -2.29
C ALA A 31 21.50 6.16 -0.83
N GLU A 32 21.40 7.13 0.08
CA GLU A 32 21.30 6.89 1.50
C GLU A 32 20.18 5.87 1.73
N HIS A 33 20.57 4.65 2.09
CA HIS A 33 19.65 3.53 2.24
C HIS A 33 18.89 3.75 3.54
N TYR A 34 17.77 4.47 3.48
CA TYR A 34 16.87 4.61 4.62
C TYR A 34 16.20 3.25 4.90
N PRO A 35 16.51 2.57 6.02
CA PRO A 35 15.74 1.39 6.38
C PRO A 35 14.34 1.85 6.79
N ASN A 36 13.31 1.31 6.13
CA ASN A 36 11.92 1.48 6.50
C ASN A 36 11.62 0.77 7.84
N GLY A 37 12.16 1.27 8.95
CA GLY A 37 11.75 0.95 10.33
C GLY A 37 11.74 -0.53 10.77
N ILE A 38 12.30 -1.47 10.01
CA ILE A 38 12.34 -2.88 10.39
C ILE A 38 13.53 -3.13 11.31
N LEU A 39 13.25 -3.27 12.60
CA LEU A 39 14.18 -3.85 13.56
C LEU A 39 14.41 -5.31 13.17
N GLU A 40 15.67 -5.65 12.94
CA GLU A 40 16.13 -6.94 12.44
C GLU A 40 15.98 -8.03 13.54
N ASN A 41 14.77 -8.55 13.73
CA ASN A 41 14.53 -9.78 14.48
C ASN A 41 14.41 -10.94 13.49
N SER A 42 15.46 -11.73 13.38
CA SER A 42 15.69 -12.80 12.41
C SER A 42 14.84 -14.07 12.59
N ALA A 43 13.61 -13.99 13.12
CA ALA A 43 12.76 -15.16 13.35
C ALA A 43 11.49 -15.25 12.47
N THR A 44 11.03 -14.17 11.84
CA THR A 44 9.85 -14.25 10.94
C THR A 44 9.92 -13.18 9.86
N ARG A 45 10.68 -13.43 8.79
CA ARG A 45 10.65 -12.59 7.59
C ARG A 45 9.34 -12.88 6.83
N ILE A 46 8.23 -12.29 7.27
CA ILE A 46 6.99 -12.28 6.46
C ILE A 46 7.22 -11.26 5.35
N MET A 47 7.84 -11.70 4.25
CA MET A 47 7.95 -10.86 3.05
C MET A 47 6.56 -10.67 2.47
N ASN A 48 6.11 -9.43 2.43
CA ASN A 48 4.81 -9.08 1.91
C ASN A 48 4.80 -9.40 0.40
N GLY A 49 4.09 -10.46 0.02
CA GLY A 49 3.75 -10.71 -1.38
C GLY A 49 4.51 -11.80 -2.16
N THR A 50 5.30 -12.67 -1.51
CA THR A 50 5.87 -13.87 -2.16
C THR A 50 5.52 -15.17 -1.43
N TYR A 51 4.52 -15.12 -0.53
CA TYR A 51 4.13 -16.27 0.26
C TYR A 51 3.57 -17.39 -0.62
N LYS A 52 4.26 -18.53 -0.67
CA LYS A 52 3.76 -19.74 -1.31
C LYS A 52 2.85 -20.48 -0.34
N HIS A 53 1.54 -20.38 -0.57
CA HIS A 53 0.50 -21.00 0.26
C HIS A 53 0.64 -22.52 0.43
N GLU A 54 1.29 -23.19 -0.54
CA GLU A 54 1.42 -24.65 -0.59
C GLU A 54 2.33 -25.26 0.52
N GLU A 55 3.24 -24.47 1.13
CA GLU A 55 4.21 -25.01 2.11
C GLU A 55 3.60 -25.29 3.50
N ILE A 56 2.46 -24.69 3.87
CA ILE A 56 1.85 -24.94 5.20
C ILE A 56 1.17 -26.31 5.27
N LEU A 57 0.70 -26.84 4.14
CA LEU A 57 -0.04 -28.10 4.08
C LEU A 57 0.84 -29.33 4.35
N GLN A 58 2.18 -29.15 4.43
CA GLN A 58 3.15 -30.24 4.61
C GLN A 58 3.77 -30.29 6.02
N THR A 59 3.05 -29.87 7.07
CA THR A 59 3.50 -30.21 8.43
C THR A 59 2.98 -31.61 8.78
N ASP A 60 3.87 -32.55 8.55
CA ASP A 60 3.80 -34.00 8.65
C ASP A 60 2.93 -34.59 9.77
N ASP A 61 2.18 -35.62 9.38
CA ASP A 61 1.52 -36.60 10.23
C ASP A 61 2.61 -37.43 10.93
N SER A 62 2.95 -37.07 12.17
CA SER A 62 3.79 -37.93 13.02
C SER A 62 3.28 -37.95 14.47
N SER A 63 2.32 -38.86 14.70
CA SER A 63 2.17 -39.74 15.88
C SER A 63 2.46 -39.18 17.28
N MET A 64 1.41 -39.06 18.13
CA MET A 64 1.21 -39.77 19.41
C MET A 64 0.31 -38.99 20.39
N ASP A 65 -0.67 -39.72 20.92
CA ASP A 65 -1.47 -39.52 22.14
C ASP A 65 -1.57 -38.12 22.78
N GLY A 66 -2.81 -37.61 22.80
CA GLY A 66 -3.23 -36.45 23.57
C GLY A 66 -3.87 -35.42 22.65
N CYS A 67 -5.18 -35.19 22.80
CA CYS A 67 -5.89 -34.11 22.10
C CYS A 67 -5.03 -32.83 22.14
N PRO A 68 -4.50 -32.32 21.02
CA PRO A 68 -3.75 -31.08 21.05
C PRO A 68 -4.78 -30.00 21.36
N GLN A 69 -4.78 -29.56 22.61
CA GLN A 69 -5.57 -28.46 23.10
C GLN A 69 -5.24 -27.29 22.16
N ARG A 70 -6.19 -26.91 21.29
CA ARG A 70 -5.95 -25.97 20.18
C ARG A 70 -5.24 -24.72 20.72
N GLN A 71 -3.92 -24.68 20.57
CA GLN A 71 -3.10 -23.63 21.17
C GLN A 71 -3.15 -22.44 20.22
N LEU A 72 -3.84 -21.39 20.65
CA LEU A 72 -3.90 -20.12 19.92
C LEU A 72 -2.48 -19.64 19.64
N CYS A 73 -2.26 -19.16 18.41
CA CYS A 73 -0.97 -18.65 17.96
C CYS A 73 0.22 -19.62 18.20
N GLY A 74 0.00 -20.94 18.12
CA GLY A 74 1.04 -21.95 18.31
C GLY A 74 1.66 -21.95 19.72
N GLY A 75 0.90 -21.50 20.73
CA GLY A 75 1.37 -21.39 22.11
C GLY A 75 2.18 -20.14 22.42
N ASN A 76 2.33 -19.22 21.45
CA ASN A 76 3.01 -17.94 21.66
C ASN A 76 2.12 -16.99 22.48
N HIS A 77 2.48 -16.79 23.75
CA HIS A 77 1.74 -15.92 24.66
C HIS A 77 1.68 -14.46 24.18
N ALA A 78 2.79 -13.90 23.68
CA ALA A 78 2.83 -12.53 23.19
C ALA A 78 1.97 -12.35 21.92
N ALA A 79 1.89 -13.37 21.06
CA ALA A 79 0.97 -13.35 19.92
C ALA A 79 -0.49 -13.44 20.38
N THR A 80 -0.77 -14.25 21.40
CA THR A 80 -2.10 -14.38 21.99
C THR A 80 -2.57 -13.07 22.64
N GLU A 81 -1.71 -12.40 23.40
CA GLU A 81 -2.02 -11.08 23.97
C GLU A 81 -2.28 -10.03 22.90
N ARG A 82 -1.45 -9.97 21.85
CA ARG A 82 -1.69 -9.07 20.71
C ARG A 82 -3.03 -9.34 20.03
N MET A 83 -3.39 -10.61 19.88
CA MET A 83 -4.66 -11.02 19.30
C MET A 83 -5.86 -10.56 20.15
N ILE A 84 -5.77 -10.70 21.48
CA ILE A 84 -6.79 -10.22 22.42
C ILE A 84 -6.88 -8.70 22.37
N GLN A 85 -5.74 -8.01 22.37
CA GLN A 85 -5.67 -6.55 22.30
C GLN A 85 -6.34 -6.02 21.02
N PHE A 86 -6.02 -6.61 19.88
CA PHE A 86 -6.66 -6.30 18.60
C PHE A 86 -8.19 -6.50 18.65
N GLY A 87 -8.67 -7.58 19.26
CA GLY A 87 -10.11 -7.81 19.45
C GLY A 87 -10.80 -6.71 20.26
N ARG A 88 -10.13 -6.17 21.29
CA ARG A 88 -10.64 -5.04 22.11
C ARG A 88 -10.67 -3.74 21.32
N GLU A 89 -9.63 -3.47 20.54
CA GLU A 89 -9.56 -2.29 19.66
C GLU A 89 -10.65 -2.31 18.60
N LEU A 90 -10.89 -3.47 17.96
CA LEU A 90 -12.00 -3.66 17.02
C LEU A 90 -13.36 -3.39 17.66
N GLN A 91 -13.58 -3.87 18.89
CA GLN A 91 -14.82 -3.60 19.61
C GLN A 91 -14.99 -2.10 19.88
N SER A 92 -13.94 -1.43 20.37
CA SER A 92 -13.98 0.02 20.63
C SER A 92 -14.29 0.82 19.36
N LEU A 93 -13.67 0.45 18.24
CA LEU A 93 -13.93 1.04 16.93
C LEU A 93 -15.38 0.81 16.48
N SER A 94 -15.93 -0.39 16.68
CA SER A 94 -17.34 -0.67 16.39
C SER A 94 -18.29 0.22 17.17
N GLU A 95 -18.03 0.42 18.46
CA GLU A 95 -18.84 1.30 19.30
C GLU A 95 -18.73 2.76 18.84
N GLN A 96 -17.54 3.21 18.46
CA GLN A 96 -17.33 4.54 17.90
C GLN A 96 -18.09 4.74 16.59
N LEU A 97 -17.94 3.82 15.63
CA LEU A 97 -18.66 3.88 14.35
C LEU A 97 -20.18 3.90 14.56
N CYS A 98 -20.69 3.19 15.57
CA CYS A 98 -22.11 3.21 15.91
C CYS A 98 -22.56 4.56 16.51
N ARG A 99 -21.70 5.24 17.28
CA ARG A 99 -22.00 6.58 17.82
C ARG A 99 -21.99 7.65 16.73
N ASP A 100 -20.99 7.62 15.87
CA ASP A 100 -20.74 8.70 14.90
C ASP A 100 -21.64 8.58 13.65
N TYR A 101 -21.94 7.35 13.22
CA TYR A 101 -22.66 7.08 11.97
C TYR A 101 -23.94 6.25 12.15
N GLY A 102 -24.28 5.87 13.39
CA GLY A 102 -25.43 5.01 13.67
C GLY A 102 -25.23 3.56 13.23
N LYS A 103 -26.33 2.80 13.18
CA LYS A 103 -26.33 1.38 12.82
C LYS A 103 -26.21 1.21 11.30
N SER A 104 -25.01 0.90 10.82
CA SER A 104 -24.73 0.61 9.41
C SER A 104 -24.50 -0.89 9.20
N THR A 105 -25.20 -1.46 8.21
CA THR A 105 -24.99 -2.86 7.79
C THR A 105 -23.59 -3.07 7.22
N ALA A 106 -23.03 -2.05 6.56
CA ALA A 106 -21.66 -2.07 6.03
C ALA A 106 -20.63 -2.13 7.17
N HIS A 107 -20.77 -1.32 8.21
CA HIS A 107 -19.87 -1.36 9.38
C HIS A 107 -19.94 -2.70 10.11
N LYS A 108 -21.15 -3.26 10.24
CA LYS A 108 -21.34 -4.59 10.83
C LYS A 108 -20.64 -5.68 10.01
N LYS A 109 -20.73 -5.60 8.68
CA LYS A 109 -20.05 -6.53 7.78
C LYS A 109 -18.52 -6.40 7.89
N MET A 110 -17.99 -5.18 7.87
CA MET A 110 -16.54 -4.94 8.03
C MET A 110 -16.02 -5.50 9.36
N LEU A 111 -16.79 -5.33 10.44
CA LEU A 111 -16.45 -5.89 11.74
C LEU A 111 -16.45 -7.43 11.73
N GLN A 112 -17.47 -8.05 11.10
CA GLN A 112 -17.53 -9.50 10.94
C GLN A 112 -16.34 -10.03 10.12
N ASP A 113 -16.00 -9.33 9.03
CA ASP A 113 -14.89 -9.68 8.16
C ASP A 113 -13.56 -9.60 8.96
N ALA A 114 -13.37 -8.57 9.79
CA ALA A 114 -12.20 -8.43 10.66
C ALA A 114 -12.13 -9.52 11.76
N PHE A 115 -13.26 -9.85 12.41
CA PHE A 115 -13.31 -10.96 13.37
C PHE A 115 -13.04 -12.32 12.72
N SER A 116 -13.34 -12.46 11.43
CA SER A 116 -13.06 -13.70 10.71
C SER A 116 -11.57 -13.98 10.61
N LEU A 117 -10.70 -12.95 10.63
CA LEU A 117 -9.25 -13.14 10.71
C LEU A 117 -8.81 -13.80 12.01
N LEU A 118 -9.58 -13.64 13.10
CA LEU A 118 -9.32 -14.27 14.39
C LEU A 118 -9.85 -15.71 14.48
N ALA A 119 -10.90 -16.01 13.72
CA ALA A 119 -11.59 -17.29 13.77
C ALA A 119 -10.93 -18.38 12.93
N TYR A 120 -10.12 -18.00 11.94
CA TYR A 120 -9.46 -18.93 11.02
C TYR A 120 -7.96 -18.96 11.28
N SER A 121 -7.39 -20.16 11.41
CA SER A 121 -5.96 -20.35 11.62
C SER A 121 -5.13 -20.05 10.36
N ASP A 122 -5.73 -20.23 9.19
CA ASP A 122 -5.14 -19.90 7.89
C ASP A 122 -5.81 -18.65 7.32
N PRO A 123 -5.08 -17.54 7.12
CA PRO A 123 -5.64 -16.29 6.64
C PRO A 123 -6.12 -16.34 5.18
N TRP A 124 -5.67 -17.30 4.36
CA TRP A 124 -6.20 -17.49 3.00
C TRP A 124 -7.59 -18.14 2.97
N ASN A 125 -7.94 -18.89 4.01
CA ASN A 125 -9.22 -19.59 4.13
C ASN A 125 -10.34 -18.76 4.79
N CYS A 126 -10.04 -17.54 5.23
CA CYS A 126 -11.06 -16.66 5.79
C CYS A 126 -11.94 -16.02 4.68
N PRO A 127 -13.12 -15.47 5.00
CA PRO A 127 -14.02 -14.83 4.03
C PRO A 127 -13.41 -13.69 3.22
N VAL A 128 -12.32 -13.08 3.70
CA VAL A 128 -11.59 -12.01 3.01
C VAL A 128 -10.23 -12.47 2.46
N GLY A 129 -9.94 -13.77 2.49
CA GLY A 129 -8.65 -14.32 2.07
C GLY A 129 -8.28 -14.01 0.62
N GLN A 130 -9.28 -13.77 -0.24
CA GLN A 130 -9.07 -13.33 -1.63
C GLN A 130 -8.27 -12.03 -1.73
N GLN A 131 -8.34 -11.14 -0.73
CA GLN A 131 -7.55 -9.91 -0.71
C GLN A 131 -6.03 -10.15 -0.64
N LEU A 132 -5.62 -11.36 -0.25
CA LEU A 132 -4.22 -11.78 -0.22
C LEU A 132 -3.72 -12.28 -1.58
N ASP A 133 -4.61 -12.50 -2.55
CA ASP A 133 -4.23 -12.84 -3.92
C ASP A 133 -3.48 -11.66 -4.57
N PRO A 134 -2.30 -11.87 -5.17
CA PRO A 134 -1.60 -10.85 -5.94
C PRO A 134 -2.49 -10.08 -6.95
N ILE A 135 -3.50 -10.72 -7.54
CA ILE A 135 -4.41 -10.08 -8.49
C ILE A 135 -5.27 -8.99 -7.83
N GLN A 136 -5.51 -9.07 -6.52
CA GLN A 136 -6.29 -8.09 -5.78
C GLN A 136 -5.47 -6.85 -5.36
N ARG A 137 -4.15 -6.85 -5.54
CA ARG A 137 -3.30 -5.70 -5.15
C ARG A 137 -3.72 -4.41 -5.85
N GLU A 138 -3.91 -4.47 -7.16
CA GLU A 138 -4.26 -3.28 -7.95
C GLU A 138 -5.66 -2.75 -7.57
N PRO A 139 -6.72 -3.58 -7.49
CA PRO A 139 -8.01 -3.15 -6.96
C PRO A 139 -7.97 -2.54 -5.56
N VAL A 140 -7.22 -3.16 -4.62
CA VAL A 140 -7.09 -2.68 -3.24
C VAL A 140 -6.37 -1.33 -3.21
N CYS A 141 -5.29 -1.18 -3.98
CA CYS A 141 -4.55 0.06 -4.08
C CYS A 141 -5.41 1.18 -4.69
N ALA A 142 -6.15 0.89 -5.76
CA ALA A 142 -7.06 1.85 -6.39
C ALA A 142 -8.17 2.30 -5.42
N ALA A 143 -8.75 1.37 -4.65
CA ALA A 143 -9.76 1.69 -3.64
C ALA A 143 -9.18 2.58 -2.52
N LEU A 144 -7.98 2.27 -2.04
CA LEU A 144 -7.27 3.08 -1.04
C LEU A 144 -6.96 4.49 -1.57
N ASN A 145 -6.41 4.58 -2.78
CA ASN A 145 -6.07 5.85 -3.42
C ASN A 145 -7.33 6.71 -3.59
N SER A 146 -8.45 6.10 -3.98
CA SER A 146 -9.75 6.78 -4.09
C SER A 146 -10.24 7.29 -2.73
N ALA A 147 -10.15 6.47 -1.68
CA ALA A 147 -10.56 6.86 -0.34
C ALA A 147 -9.73 8.02 0.23
N ILE A 148 -8.42 8.05 -0.07
CA ILE A 148 -7.55 9.18 0.30
C ILE A 148 -8.03 10.46 -0.38
N LEU A 149 -8.27 10.41 -1.70
CA LEU A 149 -8.76 11.57 -2.45
C LEU A 149 -10.10 12.06 -1.89
N GLU A 150 -11.03 11.15 -1.61
CA GLU A 150 -12.33 11.50 -1.00
C GLU A 150 -12.18 12.16 0.37
N SER A 151 -11.27 11.68 1.21
CA SER A 151 -11.01 12.29 2.53
C SER A 151 -10.51 13.73 2.43
N GLN A 152 -9.87 14.07 1.31
CA GLN A 152 -9.38 15.42 0.98
C GLN A 152 -10.37 16.22 0.11
N ASN A 153 -11.58 15.67 -0.14
CA ASN A 153 -12.59 16.23 -1.04
C ASN A 153 -12.11 16.42 -2.50
N LEU A 154 -11.22 15.54 -2.96
CA LEU A 154 -10.69 15.50 -4.32
C LEU A 154 -11.43 14.43 -5.17
N PRO A 155 -11.49 14.59 -6.51
CA PRO A 155 -12.14 13.63 -7.39
C PRO A 155 -11.42 12.27 -7.41
N LYS A 156 -12.17 11.17 -7.35
CA LYS A 156 -11.64 9.79 -7.30
C LYS A 156 -10.86 9.36 -8.54
N GLN A 157 -11.22 9.92 -9.70
CA GLN A 157 -10.58 9.61 -10.97
C GLN A 157 -9.73 10.80 -11.43
N PRO A 158 -8.50 10.55 -11.91
CA PRO A 158 -7.68 11.61 -12.48
C PRO A 158 -8.38 12.18 -13.72
N PRO A 159 -8.35 13.51 -13.95
CA PRO A 159 -9.00 14.15 -15.10
C PRO A 159 -8.64 13.53 -16.45
N LEU A 160 -7.42 13.01 -16.59
CA LEU A 160 -6.94 12.34 -17.80
C LEU A 160 -7.75 11.07 -18.12
N LEU A 161 -8.12 10.27 -17.10
CA LEU A 161 -8.88 9.04 -17.30
C LEU A 161 -10.31 9.34 -17.75
N LEU A 162 -10.91 10.42 -17.22
CA LEU A 162 -12.22 10.90 -17.66
C LEU A 162 -12.19 11.35 -19.12
N ALA A 163 -11.15 12.10 -19.52
CA ALA A 163 -10.97 12.54 -20.90
C ALA A 163 -10.76 11.37 -21.87
N LEU A 164 -10.05 10.32 -21.44
CA LEU A 164 -9.84 9.09 -22.23
C LEU A 164 -11.15 8.32 -22.46
N GLY A 165 -12.02 8.25 -21.43
CA GLY A 165 -13.36 7.68 -21.55
C GLY A 165 -14.21 8.42 -22.61
N GLN A 166 -14.23 9.76 -22.55
CA GLN A 166 -14.97 10.60 -23.50
C GLN A 166 -14.42 10.56 -24.93
N ALA A 167 -13.13 10.27 -25.11
CA ALA A 167 -12.50 10.16 -26.43
C ALA A 167 -12.68 8.76 -27.07
N SER A 168 -13.14 7.77 -26.30
CA SER A 168 -13.39 6.40 -26.77
C SER A 168 -14.86 6.10 -27.08
N GLU A 169 -15.72 7.11 -26.93
CA GLU A 169 -17.14 7.14 -27.34
C GLU A 169 -17.29 7.87 -28.69
#